data_AF-A0A3N5VFP9-F1
#
_entry.id   AF-A0A3N5VFP9-F1
#
_cell.length_a   1.000
_cell.length_b   1.000
_cell.length_c   1.000
_cell.angle_alpha   90.00
_cell.angle_beta   90.00
_cell.angle_gamma   90.00
#
_symmetry.space_group_name_H-M   'P 1'
#
loop_
_entity.id
_entity.type
_entity.pdbx_description
1 polymer ?
#
loop_
_entity_poly.entity_id
_entity_poly.type
_entity_poly.pdbx_seq_one_letter_code
_entity_poly.pdbx_strand_id
1 'polypeptide(L)'
;MRPVRFLTHSSKINCMPNSQAVLSKLEQIETEMQHIKLWQENLLGAEQYDFKAAFAGDTMSFPQWLQFIFIPNVKHAAANENFPLDSQVGIMAVREFDGMDKASGLIRLLSEFDALF
;
A
#
# COMPACT_ATOMS: atom_id res chain seq x y z
N MET A 1 29.21 47.05 13.20
CA MET A 1 28.00 46.19 13.29
C MET A 1 27.87 45.44 11.98
N ARG A 2 27.94 44.10 11.98
CA ARG A 2 27.69 43.29 10.78
C ARG A 2 26.23 42.79 10.82
N PRO A 3 25.49 42.80 9.70
CA PRO A 3 24.15 42.24 9.68
C PRO A 3 24.23 40.72 9.76
N VAL A 4 23.42 40.13 10.63
CA VAL A 4 23.24 38.68 10.73
C VAL A 4 22.45 38.24 9.49
N ARG A 5 23.11 37.52 8.59
CA ARG A 5 22.43 36.76 7.52
C ARG A 5 21.63 35.65 8.18
N PHE A 6 20.31 35.73 8.15
CA PHE A 6 19.46 34.55 8.29
C PHE A 6 19.37 33.86 6.93
N LEU A 7 20.31 32.95 6.69
CA LEU A 7 20.16 31.90 5.69
C LEU A 7 20.49 30.58 6.37
N THR A 8 19.47 29.88 6.86
CA THR A 8 19.53 28.42 6.92
C THR A 8 18.13 27.86 6.75
N HIS A 9 17.97 27.16 5.63
CA HIS A 9 16.90 26.22 5.35
C HIS A 9 16.62 25.32 6.56
N SER A 10 15.33 25.06 6.79
CA SER A 10 14.89 23.77 7.33
C SER A 10 13.57 23.42 6.67
N SER A 11 13.65 22.93 5.43
CA SER A 11 12.71 21.94 4.92
C SER A 11 12.87 20.67 5.76
N LYS A 12 12.29 20.68 6.96
CA LYS A 12 11.56 19.50 7.42
C LYS A 12 10.14 19.85 6.95
N ILE A 13 9.45 19.08 6.12
CA ILE A 13 8.88 17.78 6.42
C ILE A 13 8.61 17.11 5.06
N ASN A 14 9.34 16.05 4.73
CA ASN A 14 8.89 15.05 3.76
C ASN A 14 8.93 13.68 4.47
N CYS A 15 8.43 13.65 5.72
CA CYS A 15 8.44 12.46 6.58
C CYS A 15 7.09 11.73 6.58
N MET A 16 6.10 12.22 5.82
CA MET A 16 4.79 11.59 5.71
C MET A 16 4.42 11.48 4.23
N PRO A 17 3.94 10.32 3.78
CA PRO A 17 3.45 10.14 2.43
C PRO A 17 2.38 11.17 2.08
N ASN A 18 2.38 11.64 0.83
CA ASN A 18 1.31 12.50 0.33
C ASN A 18 0.03 11.68 0.16
N SER A 19 -1.03 11.97 0.94
CA SER A 19 -2.29 11.22 0.89
C SER A 19 -2.92 11.14 -0.49
N GLN A 20 -2.82 12.19 -1.31
CA GLN A 20 -3.38 12.19 -2.67
C GLN A 20 -2.61 11.22 -3.59
N ALA A 21 -1.28 11.20 -3.48
CA ALA A 21 -0.45 10.26 -4.24
C ALA A 21 -0.74 8.81 -3.83
N VAL A 22 -0.88 8.56 -2.53
CA VAL A 22 -1.24 7.25 -1.97
C VAL A 22 -2.60 6.78 -2.49
N LEU A 23 -3.64 7.63 -2.40
CA LEU A 23 -4.99 7.29 -2.86
C LEU A 23 -5.02 7.02 -4.37
N SER A 24 -4.35 7.85 -5.17
CA SER A 24 -4.23 7.62 -6.62
C SER A 24 -3.51 6.32 -6.94
N LYS A 25 -2.52 5.91 -6.13
CA LYS A 25 -1.84 4.62 -6.31
C LYS A 25 -2.75 3.45 -5.94
N LEU A 26 -3.57 3.57 -4.89
CA LEU A 26 -4.58 2.55 -4.55
C LEU A 26 -5.62 2.35 -5.65
N GLU A 27 -6.09 3.42 -6.30
CA GLU A 27 -7.03 3.32 -7.43
C GLU A 27 -6.43 2.54 -8.61
N GLN A 28 -5.14 2.77 -8.90
CA GLN A 28 -4.41 2.01 -9.92
C GLN A 28 -4.28 0.53 -9.54
N ILE A 29 -3.96 0.24 -8.28
CA ILE A 29 -3.85 -1.13 -7.76
C ILE A 29 -5.21 -1.85 -7.86
N GLU A 30 -6.29 -1.22 -7.40
CA GLU A 30 -7.66 -1.76 -7.48
C GLU A 30 -8.06 -2.05 -8.93
N THR A 31 -7.84 -1.09 -9.83
CA THR A 31 -8.14 -1.24 -11.27
C THR A 31 -7.36 -2.41 -11.88
N GLU A 32 -6.08 -2.54 -11.56
CA GLU A 32 -5.26 -3.63 -12.09
C GLU A 32 -5.71 -4.99 -11.51
N MET A 33 -6.01 -5.07 -10.22
CA MET A 33 -6.56 -6.29 -9.59
C MET A 33 -7.86 -6.74 -10.28
N GLN A 34 -8.75 -5.81 -10.62
CA GLN A 34 -9.97 -6.09 -11.38
C GLN A 34 -9.65 -6.59 -12.79
N HIS A 35 -8.75 -5.89 -13.50
CA HIS A 35 -8.33 -6.24 -14.85
C HIS A 35 -7.74 -7.65 -14.95
N ILE A 36 -6.87 -8.03 -14.00
CA ILE A 36 -6.21 -9.35 -13.98
C ILE A 36 -7.01 -10.44 -13.25
N LYS A 37 -8.27 -10.13 -12.88
CA LYS A 37 -9.22 -11.05 -12.21
C LYS A 37 -8.71 -11.59 -10.86
N LEU A 38 -8.05 -10.75 -10.08
CA LEU A 38 -7.68 -11.01 -8.69
C LEU A 38 -8.60 -10.29 -7.69
N TRP A 39 -9.49 -9.43 -8.17
CA TRP A 39 -10.55 -8.83 -7.38
C TRP A 39 -11.76 -9.79 -7.28
N GLN A 40 -12.32 -9.91 -6.08
CA GLN A 40 -13.54 -10.70 -5.86
C GLN A 40 -14.73 -9.83 -5.46
N GLU A 41 -15.93 -10.21 -5.89
CA GLU A 41 -17.18 -9.50 -5.52
C GLU A 41 -17.73 -9.96 -4.16
N ASN A 42 -17.54 -11.24 -3.84
CA ASN A 42 -18.04 -11.81 -2.59
C ASN A 42 -17.14 -11.42 -1.40
N LEU A 43 -17.75 -11.21 -0.24
CA LEU A 43 -17.02 -11.04 1.01
C LEU A 43 -16.36 -12.36 1.45
N LEU A 44 -15.35 -12.25 2.31
CA LEU A 44 -14.75 -13.40 2.98
C LEU A 44 -15.68 -13.96 4.05
N GLY A 45 -15.49 -15.24 4.40
CA GLY A 45 -16.12 -15.84 5.58
C GLY A 45 -15.68 -15.10 6.86
N ALA A 46 -16.55 -15.07 7.87
CA ALA A 46 -16.26 -14.35 9.12
C ALA A 46 -14.99 -14.87 9.81
N GLU A 47 -14.75 -16.18 9.73
CA GLU A 47 -13.57 -16.87 10.23
C GLU A 47 -12.26 -16.43 9.56
N GLN A 48 -12.33 -15.93 8.32
CA GLN A 48 -11.13 -15.51 7.60
C GLN A 48 -10.55 -14.20 8.15
N TYR A 49 -11.38 -13.41 8.85
CA TYR A 49 -10.92 -12.19 9.51
C TYR A 49 -10.25 -12.45 10.87
N ASP A 50 -10.30 -13.67 11.42
CA ASP A 50 -9.60 -14.07 12.65
C ASP A 50 -8.15 -14.51 12.39
N PHE A 51 -7.41 -13.71 11.63
CA PHE A 51 -6.03 -13.99 11.26
C PHE A 51 -5.03 -13.63 12.37
N LYS A 52 -3.94 -14.39 12.45
CA LYS A 52 -2.86 -14.17 13.44
C LYS A 52 -1.48 -14.02 12.79
N ALA A 53 -1.31 -14.48 11.56
CA ALA A 53 -0.06 -14.33 10.84
C ALA A 53 0.06 -12.93 10.21
N ALA A 54 1.31 -12.52 9.94
CA ALA A 54 1.57 -11.34 9.12
C ALA A 54 0.94 -11.52 7.73
N PHE A 55 0.39 -10.44 7.18
CA PHE A 55 -0.34 -10.45 5.90
C PHE A 55 -1.53 -11.43 5.85
N ALA A 56 -2.03 -11.86 7.02
CA ALA A 56 -3.14 -12.80 7.16
C ALA A 56 -2.98 -14.11 6.36
N GLY A 57 -1.74 -14.54 6.10
CA GLY A 57 -1.45 -15.70 5.26
C GLY A 57 -1.93 -17.04 5.84
N ASP A 58 -2.42 -17.05 7.08
CA ASP A 58 -3.03 -18.21 7.73
C ASP A 58 -4.52 -18.39 7.39
N THR A 59 -5.22 -17.34 6.95
CA THR A 59 -6.68 -17.39 6.75
C THR A 59 -7.16 -16.85 5.39
N MET A 60 -6.31 -16.13 4.65
CA MET A 60 -6.65 -15.59 3.34
C MET A 60 -5.46 -15.59 2.39
N SER A 61 -5.77 -15.62 1.08
CA SER A 61 -4.76 -15.44 0.05
C SER A 61 -4.25 -13.99 0.01
N PHE A 62 -3.06 -13.77 -0.53
CA PHE A 62 -2.50 -12.42 -0.65
C PHE A 62 -3.39 -11.43 -1.43
N PRO A 63 -4.06 -11.79 -2.56
CA PRO A 63 -5.02 -10.90 -3.20
C PRO A 63 -6.22 -10.52 -2.31
N GLN A 64 -6.72 -11.46 -1.51
CA GLN A 64 -7.80 -11.21 -0.57
C GLN A 64 -7.33 -10.25 0.54
N TRP A 65 -6.12 -10.45 1.05
CA TRP A 65 -5.53 -9.52 2.01
C TRP A 65 -5.36 -8.12 1.41
N LEU A 66 -4.90 -8.01 0.16
CA LEU A 66 -4.79 -6.73 -0.55
C LEU A 66 -6.15 -6.02 -0.62
N GLN A 67 -7.19 -6.74 -1.03
CA GLN A 67 -8.53 -6.19 -1.20
C GLN A 67 -9.21 -5.82 0.12
N PHE A 68 -9.23 -6.73 1.10
CA PHE A 68 -10.10 -6.59 2.28
C PHE A 68 -9.41 -5.98 3.49
N ILE A 69 -8.08 -6.02 3.55
CA ILE A 69 -7.31 -5.52 4.69
C ILE A 69 -6.46 -4.32 4.28
N PHE A 70 -5.59 -4.48 3.29
CA PHE A 70 -4.62 -3.45 2.91
C PHE A 70 -5.29 -2.19 2.35
N ILE A 71 -6.10 -2.29 1.28
CA ILE A 71 -6.72 -1.12 0.64
C ILE A 71 -7.59 -0.32 1.63
N PRO A 72 -8.50 -0.94 2.42
CA PRO A 72 -9.30 -0.20 3.41
C PRO A 72 -8.44 0.47 4.49
N ASN A 73 -7.42 -0.21 4.99
CA ASN A 73 -6.54 0.34 6.02
C ASN A 73 -5.72 1.53 5.52
N VAL A 74 -5.21 1.48 4.28
CA VAL A 74 -4.49 2.60 3.69
C VAL A 74 -5.43 3.78 3.41
N LYS A 75 -6.66 3.53 2.93
CA LYS A 75 -7.69 4.59 2.80
C LYS A 75 -7.98 5.23 4.16
N HIS A 76 -8.07 4.45 5.23
CA HIS A 76 -8.23 4.96 6.60
C HIS A 76 -7.01 5.77 7.08
N ALA A 77 -5.80 5.29 6.84
CA ALA A 77 -4.55 6.00 7.16
C ALA A 77 -4.49 7.36 6.44
N ALA A 78 -4.83 7.40 5.16
CA ALA A 78 -4.86 8.62 4.35
C ALA A 78 -5.89 9.64 4.86
N ALA A 79 -7.06 9.19 5.31
CA ALA A 79 -8.10 10.06 5.86
C ALA A 79 -7.69 10.71 7.21
N ASN A 80 -6.79 10.07 7.96
CA ASN A 80 -6.33 10.54 9.27
C ASN A 80 -4.91 11.10 9.24
N GLU A 81 -4.29 11.18 8.05
CA GLU A 81 -2.87 11.51 7.87
C GLU A 81 -1.96 10.69 8.81
N ASN A 82 -2.30 9.43 9.06
CA ASN A 82 -1.60 8.56 9.99
C ASN A 82 -1.07 7.33 9.27
N PHE A 83 0.06 7.52 8.59
CA PHE A 83 0.73 6.48 7.83
C PHE A 83 1.79 5.77 8.66
N PRO A 84 2.09 4.49 8.37
CA PRO A 84 3.33 3.87 8.82
C PRO A 84 4.55 4.62 8.26
N LEU A 85 5.72 4.37 8.85
CA LEU A 85 6.98 4.99 8.41
C LEU A 85 7.52 4.37 7.12
N ASP A 86 7.23 3.09 6.87
CA ASP A 86 7.67 2.34 5.70
C ASP A 86 6.55 1.43 5.17
N SER A 87 6.71 0.95 3.95
CA SER A 87 5.89 -0.11 3.37
C SER A 87 6.78 -1.14 2.65
N GLN A 88 6.35 -2.39 2.68
CA GLN A 88 7.05 -3.53 2.07
C GLN A 88 6.07 -4.43 1.30
N VAL A 89 4.93 -3.87 0.88
CA VAL A 89 3.87 -4.64 0.21
C VAL A 89 4.31 -5.09 -1.18
N GLY A 90 5.11 -4.28 -1.87
CA GLY A 90 5.72 -4.62 -3.16
C GLY A 90 6.71 -5.78 -3.05
N ILE A 91 7.52 -5.82 -1.99
CA ILE A 91 8.44 -6.96 -1.74
C ILE A 91 7.64 -8.25 -1.57
N MET A 92 6.57 -8.22 -0.77
CA MET A 92 5.69 -9.38 -0.61
C MET A 92 5.00 -9.77 -1.92
N ALA A 93 4.57 -8.80 -2.72
CA ALA A 93 3.94 -9.06 -4.02
C ALA A 93 4.85 -9.80 -5.00
N VAL A 94 6.14 -9.45 -5.04
CA VAL A 94 7.12 -10.18 -5.88
C VAL A 94 7.16 -11.66 -5.51
N ARG A 95 7.13 -11.98 -4.21
CA ARG A 95 7.17 -13.36 -3.72
C ARG A 95 5.86 -14.10 -3.97
N GLU A 96 4.73 -13.48 -3.64
CA GLU A 96 3.40 -14.11 -3.72
C GLU A 96 2.90 -14.30 -5.16
N PHE A 97 3.39 -13.48 -6.09
CA PHE A 97 3.04 -13.55 -7.51
C PHE A 97 4.16 -14.11 -8.38
N ASP A 98 5.18 -14.74 -7.80
CA ASP A 98 6.23 -15.40 -8.58
C ASP A 98 5.63 -16.46 -9.53
N GLY A 99 6.06 -16.43 -10.79
CA GLY A 99 5.50 -17.27 -11.86
C GLY A 99 4.10 -16.89 -12.36
N MET A 100 3.48 -15.80 -11.86
CA MET A 100 2.20 -15.29 -12.38
C MET A 100 2.43 -14.16 -13.40
N ASP A 101 2.63 -14.49 -14.68
CA ASP A 101 2.97 -13.53 -15.74
C ASP A 101 2.03 -12.30 -15.82
N LYS A 102 0.73 -12.54 -15.63
CA LYS A 102 -0.30 -11.49 -15.65
C LYS A 102 -0.19 -10.47 -14.50
N ALA A 103 0.56 -10.78 -13.44
CA ALA A 103 0.66 -9.93 -12.24
C ALA A 103 1.82 -8.92 -12.30
N SER A 104 2.65 -8.95 -13.35
CA SER A 104 3.79 -8.01 -13.50
C SER A 104 3.39 -6.53 -13.35
N GLY A 105 2.25 -6.13 -13.90
CA GLY A 105 1.69 -4.79 -13.74
C GLY A 105 1.33 -4.46 -12.28
N LEU A 106 0.66 -5.38 -11.59
CA LEU A 106 0.29 -5.25 -10.18
C LEU A 106 1.52 -5.18 -9.26
N ILE A 107 2.52 -6.04 -9.48
CA ILE A 107 3.77 -6.05 -8.72
C ILE A 107 4.46 -4.69 -8.83
N ARG A 108 4.59 -4.15 -10.05
CA ARG A 108 5.17 -2.82 -10.26
C ARG A 108 4.39 -1.74 -9.49
N LEU A 109 3.06 -1.74 -9.54
CA LEU A 109 2.23 -0.77 -8.82
C LEU A 109 2.42 -0.85 -7.30
N LEU A 110 2.55 -2.06 -6.74
CA LEU A 110 2.80 -2.26 -5.31
C LEU A 110 4.23 -1.84 -4.91
N SER A 111 5.23 -2.07 -5.75
CA SER A 111 6.58 -1.54 -5.51
C SER A 111 6.65 -0.01 -5.62
N GLU A 112 5.91 0.60 -6.55
CA GLU A 112 5.78 2.06 -6.62
C GLU A 112 5.03 2.64 -5.43
N PHE A 113 4.09 1.89 -4.85
CA PHE A 113 3.44 2.25 -3.60
C PHE A 113 4.45 2.29 -2.44
N ASP A 114 5.31 1.27 -2.31
CA ASP A 114 6.34 1.23 -1.27
C ASP A 114 7.24 2.48 -1.31
N ALA A 115 7.57 2.98 -2.51
CA ALA A 115 8.42 4.17 -2.70
C ALA A 115 7.75 5.50 -2.29
N LEU A 116 6.48 5.51 -1.89
CA LEU A 116 5.81 6.70 -1.35
C LEU A 116 6.09 6.92 0.15
N PHE A 117 6.73 5.95 0.80
CA PHE A 117 7.06 5.91 2.23
C PHE A 117 8.59 5.94 2.39
#